data_AF-A0A924EN64-F1
#
_entry.id   AF-A0A924EN64-F1
#
_cell.length_a   1.000
_cell.length_b   1.000
_cell.length_c   1.000
_cell.angle_alpha   90.00
_cell.angle_beta   90.00
_cell.angle_gamma   90.00
#
_symmetry.space_group_name_H-M   'P 1'
#
loop_
_entity.id
_entity.type
_entity.pdbx_description
1 polymer ?
#
loop_
_entity_poly.entity_id
_entity_poly.type
_entity_poly.pdbx_seq_one_letter_code
_entity_poly.pdbx_strand_id
1 'polypeptide(L)'
;IAQTAAFKGSDFENFGDFTSSLNSYGLKNYATQDAGKGVNNSSSLKIVGTPVGNDYIFTANSTETLPEKIKEITLMVKGSAAKSLSINLYKTDGSFYKFNVGDLTKDLTVSDSDTNGYTGTIDTGEKYVKVTLNCKKLNGINRDKSKNFLAIKVGKEVAYNLDIDDIKVIAAN
;
A
#
# COMPACT_ATOMS: atom_id res chain seq x y z
N ILE A 1 9.81 16.20 -10.34
CA ILE A 1 8.84 16.07 -9.22
C ILE A 1 9.56 15.26 -8.15
N ALA A 2 9.62 15.75 -6.91
CA ALA A 2 10.25 15.00 -5.82
C ALA A 2 9.41 13.77 -5.46
N GLN A 3 10.06 12.62 -5.32
CA GLN A 3 9.47 11.38 -4.80
C GLN A 3 10.17 11.06 -3.49
N THR A 4 9.41 10.66 -2.48
CA THR A 4 9.95 10.26 -1.18
C THR A 4 9.30 8.97 -0.71
N ALA A 5 9.96 8.23 0.18
CA ALA A 5 9.37 7.06 0.83
C ALA A 5 8.07 7.45 1.54
N ALA A 6 7.03 6.63 1.39
CA ALA A 6 5.74 6.91 2.03
C ALA A 6 5.81 6.82 3.55
N PHE A 7 6.67 5.94 4.05
CA PHE A 7 7.01 5.73 5.45
C PHE A 7 8.37 5.02 5.49
N LYS A 8 9.00 4.93 6.66
CA LYS A 8 10.31 4.29 6.81
C LYS A 8 10.25 2.82 6.38
N GLY A 9 11.15 2.40 5.49
CA GLY A 9 11.19 1.03 4.96
C GLY A 9 10.05 0.69 3.98
N SER A 10 9.42 1.68 3.35
CA SER A 10 8.34 1.46 2.39
C SER A 10 8.78 0.89 1.02
N ASP A 11 10.08 0.69 0.84
CA ASP A 11 10.75 -0.03 -0.24
C ASP A 11 11.19 -1.46 0.17
N PHE A 12 10.93 -1.85 1.43
CA PHE A 12 11.20 -3.18 1.97
C PHE A 12 12.65 -3.67 1.94
N GLU A 13 13.64 -2.84 1.61
CA GLU A 13 15.06 -3.21 1.66
C GLU A 13 15.54 -3.45 3.09
N ASN A 14 15.07 -2.61 4.02
CA ASN A 14 15.27 -2.81 5.44
C ASN A 14 13.93 -3.19 6.10
N PHE A 15 13.69 -4.49 6.24
CA PHE A 15 12.46 -5.00 6.85
C PHE A 15 12.30 -4.66 8.34
N GLY A 16 13.42 -4.43 9.04
CA GLY A 16 13.40 -3.93 10.42
C GLY A 16 12.85 -2.50 10.51
N ASP A 17 13.25 -1.64 9.57
CA ASP A 17 12.70 -0.29 9.46
C ASP A 17 11.22 -0.31 9.08
N PHE A 18 10.83 -1.16 8.12
CA PHE A 18 9.43 -1.36 7.75
C PHE A 18 8.58 -1.77 8.96
N THR A 19 8.95 -2.85 9.65
CA THR A 19 8.16 -3.36 10.78
C THR A 19 8.12 -2.39 11.96
N SER A 20 9.20 -1.62 12.19
CA SER A 20 9.23 -0.56 13.20
C SER A 20 8.36 0.65 12.83
N SER A 21 8.01 0.82 11.55
CA SER A 21 7.11 1.88 11.09
C SER A 21 5.63 1.57 11.33
N LEU A 22 5.30 0.31 11.64
CA LEU A 22 3.92 -0.14 11.79
C LEU A 22 3.30 0.32 13.11
N ASN A 23 1.98 0.41 13.14
CA ASN A 23 1.26 0.59 14.40
C ASN A 23 1.24 -0.70 15.24
N SER A 24 0.61 -0.63 16.41
CA SER A 24 0.58 -1.74 17.37
C SER A 24 -0.13 -3.01 16.89
N TYR A 25 -0.88 -2.98 15.79
CA TYR A 25 -1.49 -4.19 15.21
C TYR A 25 -0.49 -5.01 14.38
N GLY A 26 0.66 -4.42 14.00
CA GLY A 26 1.75 -5.11 13.35
C GLY A 26 1.44 -5.62 11.94
N LEU A 27 2.17 -6.66 11.54
CA LEU A 27 2.12 -7.29 10.22
C LEU A 27 1.43 -8.66 10.32
N LYS A 28 0.58 -8.99 9.35
CA LYS A 28 0.00 -10.34 9.24
C LYS A 28 1.05 -11.39 8.93
N ASN A 29 0.90 -12.59 9.50
CA ASN A 29 1.88 -13.67 9.38
C ASN A 29 2.07 -14.22 7.96
N TYR A 30 1.10 -14.03 7.07
CA TYR A 30 1.19 -14.37 5.65
C TYR A 30 1.89 -13.28 4.82
N ALA A 31 2.35 -12.20 5.45
CA ALA A 31 3.11 -11.14 4.81
C ALA A 31 4.55 -11.15 5.32
N THR A 32 5.52 -11.32 4.42
CA THR A 32 6.94 -11.48 4.73
C THR A 32 7.81 -10.71 3.73
N GLN A 33 9.07 -10.46 4.06
CA GLN A 33 10.02 -9.96 3.06
C GLN A 33 10.29 -11.05 2.01
N ASP A 34 10.47 -10.66 0.75
CA ASP A 34 10.93 -11.53 -0.33
C ASP A 34 12.16 -10.92 -1.02
N ALA A 35 13.32 -11.28 -0.48
CA ALA A 35 14.60 -10.72 -0.91
C ALA A 35 14.91 -11.12 -2.37
N GLY A 36 15.28 -10.14 -3.19
CA GLY A 36 15.60 -10.36 -4.60
C GLY A 36 14.38 -10.52 -5.52
N LYS A 37 13.16 -10.32 -5.01
CA LYS A 37 11.90 -10.40 -5.78
C LYS A 37 11.22 -9.06 -6.02
N GLY A 38 11.75 -8.00 -5.41
CA GLY A 38 11.39 -6.60 -5.62
C GLY A 38 11.71 -6.07 -7.01
N VAL A 39 11.33 -4.82 -7.24
CA VAL A 39 11.60 -4.07 -8.46
C VAL A 39 13.12 -4.01 -8.67
N ASN A 40 13.57 -4.30 -9.89
CA ASN A 40 15.00 -4.38 -10.22
C ASN A 40 15.80 -5.39 -9.35
N ASN A 41 15.15 -6.48 -8.92
CA ASN A 41 15.72 -7.52 -8.05
C ASN A 41 16.07 -7.02 -6.63
N SER A 42 15.35 -6.01 -6.14
CA SER A 42 15.40 -5.56 -4.75
C SER A 42 14.58 -6.50 -3.84
N SER A 43 14.32 -6.12 -2.60
CA SER A 43 13.37 -6.80 -1.71
C SER A 43 11.94 -6.31 -1.93
N SER A 44 10.94 -7.16 -1.70
CA SER A 44 9.52 -6.78 -1.71
C SER A 44 8.81 -7.25 -0.44
N LEU A 45 7.59 -6.74 -0.22
CA LEU A 45 6.62 -7.36 0.68
C LEU A 45 5.82 -8.43 -0.07
N LYS A 46 6.12 -9.69 0.23
CA LYS A 46 5.35 -10.84 -0.26
C LYS A 46 4.11 -11.04 0.59
N ILE A 47 2.99 -11.33 -0.06
CA ILE A 47 1.70 -11.65 0.54
C ILE A 47 1.26 -13.00 -0.04
N VAL A 48 1.38 -14.07 0.75
CA VAL A 48 0.99 -15.42 0.34
C VAL A 48 0.11 -16.06 1.40
N GLY A 49 -1.19 -16.15 1.11
CA GLY A 49 -2.14 -16.78 2.03
C GLY A 49 -3.59 -16.62 1.60
N THR A 50 -4.48 -17.24 2.39
CA THR A 50 -5.94 -17.16 2.21
C THR A 50 -6.55 -16.56 3.48
N PRO A 51 -6.66 -15.22 3.58
CA PRO A 51 -7.21 -14.56 4.76
C PRO A 51 -8.65 -15.02 5.03
N VAL A 52 -8.99 -15.31 6.28
CA VAL A 52 -10.38 -15.65 6.66
C VAL A 52 -11.28 -14.42 6.77
N GLY A 53 -10.69 -13.24 6.90
CA GLY A 53 -11.38 -11.96 7.07
C GLY A 53 -10.81 -10.88 6.16
N ASN A 54 -11.51 -9.74 6.12
CA ASN A 54 -11.05 -8.55 5.40
C ASN A 54 -9.96 -7.85 6.23
N ASP A 55 -8.75 -8.36 6.10
CA ASP A 55 -7.63 -8.00 6.96
C ASP A 55 -7.05 -6.62 6.62
N TYR A 56 -6.47 -5.99 7.64
CA TYR A 56 -5.37 -5.07 7.45
C TYR A 56 -4.10 -5.92 7.39
N ILE A 57 -3.38 -5.94 6.27
CA ILE A 57 -2.08 -6.62 6.19
C ILE A 57 -1.12 -5.93 7.15
N PHE A 58 -1.10 -4.59 7.08
CA PHE A 58 -0.39 -3.72 7.99
C PHE A 58 -1.05 -2.33 8.00
N THR A 59 -0.66 -1.50 8.97
CA THR A 59 -0.90 -0.06 8.96
C THR A 59 0.39 0.63 9.38
N ALA A 60 0.94 1.46 8.50
CA ALA A 60 2.16 2.23 8.74
C ALA A 60 1.84 3.62 9.30
N ASN A 61 2.68 4.09 10.21
CA ASN A 61 2.66 5.46 10.72
C ASN A 61 3.39 6.41 9.77
N SER A 62 3.12 7.72 9.88
CA SER A 62 3.78 8.76 9.06
C SER A 62 5.23 9.01 9.49
N THR A 63 6.07 7.99 9.52
CA THR A 63 7.43 8.05 10.10
C THR A 63 8.40 8.99 9.36
N GLU A 64 8.07 9.39 8.13
CA GLU A 64 8.87 10.27 7.27
C GLU A 64 8.42 11.73 7.31
N THR A 65 9.32 12.64 6.89
CA THR A 65 8.92 14.03 6.62
C THR A 65 8.22 14.11 5.26
N LEU A 66 6.89 14.13 5.27
CA LEU A 66 6.07 14.17 4.07
C LEU A 66 5.85 15.60 3.55
N PRO A 67 5.68 15.80 2.23
CA PRO A 67 5.35 17.10 1.67
C PRO A 67 4.00 17.61 2.17
N GLU A 68 3.86 18.93 2.27
CA GLU A 68 2.62 19.57 2.69
C GLU A 68 1.46 19.23 1.74
N LYS A 69 1.73 19.19 0.42
CA LYS A 69 0.76 18.79 -0.59
C LYS A 69 1.20 17.48 -1.25
N ILE A 70 0.44 16.42 -1.00
CA ILE A 70 0.62 15.11 -1.65
C ILE A 70 -0.27 15.08 -2.90
N LYS A 71 0.35 14.93 -4.06
CA LYS A 71 -0.34 14.84 -5.36
C LYS A 71 -0.81 13.41 -5.61
N GLU A 72 0.09 12.46 -5.40
CA GLU A 72 -0.08 11.05 -5.71
C GLU A 72 0.66 10.21 -4.66
N ILE A 73 0.14 9.01 -4.38
CA ILE A 73 0.89 7.94 -3.72
C ILE A 73 0.97 6.78 -4.72
N THR A 74 2.13 6.18 -4.89
CA THR A 74 2.32 5.05 -5.81
C THR A 74 2.81 3.82 -5.07
N LEU A 75 2.50 2.65 -5.59
CA LEU A 75 3.05 1.37 -5.18
C LEU A 75 3.17 0.46 -6.41
N MET A 76 4.17 -0.41 -6.41
CA MET A 76 4.39 -1.42 -7.43
C MET A 76 3.79 -2.74 -6.95
N VAL A 77 3.06 -3.43 -7.82
CA VAL A 77 2.38 -4.68 -7.50
C VAL A 77 2.70 -5.72 -8.58
N LYS A 78 2.99 -6.95 -8.18
CA LYS A 78 3.21 -8.10 -9.06
C LYS A 78 2.50 -9.32 -8.50
N GLY A 79 1.96 -10.18 -9.36
CA GLY A 79 1.40 -11.48 -8.99
C GLY A 79 -0.09 -11.60 -9.30
N SER A 80 -0.79 -12.46 -8.56
CA SER A 80 -2.21 -12.74 -8.79
C SER A 80 -3.04 -12.94 -7.52
N ALA A 81 -4.32 -12.60 -7.62
CA ALA A 81 -5.34 -12.85 -6.60
C ALA A 81 -6.76 -12.78 -7.21
N ALA A 82 -7.68 -13.59 -6.70
CA ALA A 82 -9.08 -13.57 -7.16
C ALA A 82 -9.92 -12.43 -6.57
N LYS A 83 -9.33 -11.59 -5.70
CA LYS A 83 -9.92 -10.35 -5.17
C LYS A 83 -8.88 -9.24 -5.17
N SER A 84 -9.36 -8.02 -5.26
CA SER A 84 -8.52 -6.83 -5.29
C SER A 84 -7.98 -6.45 -3.90
N LEU A 85 -7.18 -5.38 -3.86
CA LEU A 85 -6.69 -4.72 -2.65
C LEU A 85 -7.53 -3.46 -2.36
N SER A 86 -7.61 -3.09 -1.09
CA SER A 86 -8.08 -1.78 -0.68
C SER A 86 -7.02 -1.07 0.16
N ILE A 87 -6.82 0.23 -0.09
CA ILE A 87 -5.78 1.03 0.55
C ILE A 87 -6.43 2.17 1.29
N ASN A 88 -6.13 2.29 2.58
CA ASN A 88 -6.60 3.40 3.40
C ASN A 88 -5.49 4.46 3.52
N LEU A 89 -5.85 5.72 3.27
CA LEU A 89 -5.01 6.88 3.56
C LEU A 89 -5.64 7.68 4.68
N TYR A 90 -4.99 7.73 5.83
CA TYR A 90 -5.55 8.29 7.06
C TYR A 90 -5.56 9.82 7.04
N LYS A 91 -6.57 10.38 7.71
CA LYS A 91 -6.75 11.80 7.94
C LYS A 91 -6.35 12.17 9.36
N THR A 92 -6.16 13.46 9.61
CA THR A 92 -5.81 14.01 10.94
C THR A 92 -6.88 13.75 12.00
N ASP A 93 -8.14 13.55 11.60
CA ASP A 93 -9.26 13.21 12.50
C ASP A 93 -9.37 11.70 12.82
N GLY A 94 -8.47 10.87 12.28
CA GLY A 94 -8.47 9.42 12.46
C GLY A 94 -9.35 8.65 11.48
N SER A 95 -10.21 9.32 10.70
CA SER A 95 -10.89 8.72 9.55
C SER A 95 -9.90 8.48 8.40
N PHE A 96 -10.36 7.90 7.29
CA PHE A 96 -9.50 7.60 6.15
C PHE A 96 -10.25 7.70 4.81
N TYR A 97 -9.49 8.07 3.79
CA TYR A 97 -9.83 7.87 2.38
C TYR A 97 -9.63 6.40 2.01
N LYS A 98 -10.39 5.88 1.04
CA LYS A 98 -10.35 4.48 0.61
C LYS A 98 -10.07 4.42 -0.87
N PHE A 99 -9.07 3.64 -1.26
CA PHE A 99 -8.74 3.42 -2.65
C PHE A 99 -8.85 1.93 -2.96
N ASN A 100 -9.89 1.56 -3.69
CA ASN A 100 -10.10 0.19 -4.13
C ASN A 100 -9.38 0.00 -5.47
N VAL A 101 -8.46 -0.96 -5.54
CA VAL A 101 -7.62 -1.16 -6.73
C VAL A 101 -8.45 -1.64 -7.92
N GLY A 102 -9.47 -2.46 -7.70
CA GLY A 102 -10.25 -3.06 -8.80
C GLY A 102 -9.45 -4.11 -9.57
N ASP A 103 -9.73 -4.23 -10.87
CA ASP A 103 -8.98 -5.11 -11.77
C ASP A 103 -7.58 -4.55 -12.05
N LEU A 104 -6.55 -5.38 -11.84
CA LEU A 104 -5.16 -4.97 -12.01
C LEU A 104 -4.40 -5.91 -12.95
N THR A 105 -4.28 -5.48 -14.20
CA THR A 105 -3.49 -6.15 -15.26
C THR A 105 -2.38 -5.28 -15.83
N LYS A 106 -2.42 -3.98 -15.54
CA LYS A 106 -1.51 -2.93 -16.02
C LYS A 106 -1.55 -1.74 -15.07
N ASP A 107 -0.70 -0.75 -15.30
CA ASP A 107 -0.71 0.51 -14.55
C ASP A 107 -2.12 1.11 -14.46
N LEU A 108 -2.51 1.53 -13.25
CA LEU A 108 -3.84 2.06 -12.96
C LEU A 108 -3.75 3.23 -11.99
N THR A 109 -4.62 4.22 -12.19
CA THR A 109 -4.88 5.29 -11.22
C THR A 109 -6.27 5.11 -10.61
N VAL A 110 -6.34 5.16 -9.28
CA VAL A 110 -7.59 5.03 -8.52
C VAL A 110 -7.87 6.30 -7.71
N SER A 111 -9.15 6.55 -7.45
CA SER A 111 -9.63 7.69 -6.68
C SER A 111 -10.30 7.22 -5.38
N ASP A 112 -10.52 8.17 -4.47
CA ASP A 112 -11.24 7.90 -3.23
C ASP A 112 -12.62 7.29 -3.49
N SER A 113 -13.02 6.37 -2.63
CA SER A 113 -14.26 5.60 -2.67
C SER A 113 -14.98 5.70 -1.33
N ASP A 114 -16.31 5.55 -1.32
CA ASP A 114 -17.10 5.67 -0.09
C ASP A 114 -16.78 4.56 0.93
N THR A 115 -16.52 3.35 0.43
CA THR A 115 -16.30 2.15 1.26
C THR A 115 -15.08 1.36 0.80
N ASN A 116 -14.50 0.59 1.73
CA ASN A 116 -13.50 -0.42 1.39
C ASN A 116 -14.17 -1.52 0.58
N GLY A 117 -13.64 -1.80 -0.61
CA GLY A 117 -14.12 -2.82 -1.54
C GLY A 117 -12.98 -3.68 -2.06
N TYR A 118 -13.29 -4.94 -2.36
CA TYR A 118 -12.34 -5.95 -2.83
C TYR A 118 -12.79 -6.60 -4.14
N THR A 119 -13.75 -5.96 -4.82
CA THR A 119 -14.23 -6.38 -6.14
C THR A 119 -13.12 -6.19 -7.18
N GLY A 120 -13.02 -7.15 -8.10
CA GLY A 120 -12.01 -7.19 -9.15
C GLY A 120 -10.91 -8.21 -8.87
N THR A 121 -10.09 -8.51 -9.87
CA THR A 121 -9.00 -9.48 -9.80
C THR A 121 -7.64 -8.82 -10.00
N ILE A 122 -6.59 -9.47 -9.51
CA ILE A 122 -5.21 -9.08 -9.79
C ILE A 122 -4.59 -10.20 -10.63
N ASP A 123 -4.05 -9.85 -11.78
CA ASP A 123 -3.25 -10.72 -12.63
C ASP A 123 -2.31 -9.85 -13.46
N THR A 124 -1.10 -9.65 -12.92
CA THR A 124 -0.12 -8.76 -13.55
C THR A 124 0.76 -9.48 -14.57
N GLY A 125 0.50 -10.76 -14.86
CA GLY A 125 1.33 -11.58 -15.73
C GLY A 125 2.79 -11.67 -15.25
N GLU A 126 3.00 -11.79 -13.94
CA GLU A 126 4.32 -11.85 -13.28
C GLU A 126 5.22 -10.62 -13.53
N LYS A 127 4.63 -9.48 -13.90
CA LYS A 127 5.33 -8.20 -14.06
C LYS A 127 4.88 -7.20 -13.01
N TYR A 128 5.78 -6.32 -12.62
CA TYR A 128 5.43 -5.18 -11.78
C TYR A 128 4.60 -4.18 -12.59
N VAL A 129 3.42 -3.84 -12.05
CA VAL A 129 2.56 -2.78 -12.53
C VAL A 129 2.35 -1.77 -11.42
N LYS A 130 2.15 -0.51 -11.80
CA LYS A 130 2.04 0.60 -10.85
C LYS A 130 0.59 0.90 -10.52
N VAL A 131 0.26 0.92 -9.24
CA VAL A 131 -0.97 1.50 -8.72
C VAL A 131 -0.70 2.93 -8.27
N THR A 132 -1.53 3.87 -8.69
CA THR A 132 -1.44 5.29 -8.33
C THR A 132 -2.70 5.74 -7.62
N LEU A 133 -2.57 6.23 -6.38
CA LEU A 133 -3.66 6.85 -5.63
C LEU A 133 -3.70 8.33 -5.98
N ASN A 134 -4.82 8.81 -6.50
CA ASN A 134 -4.99 10.21 -6.84
C ASN A 134 -5.34 11.04 -5.58
N CYS A 135 -4.37 11.82 -5.09
CA CYS A 135 -4.51 12.62 -3.87
C CYS A 135 -4.77 14.12 -4.14
N LYS A 136 -4.81 14.55 -5.41
CA LYS A 136 -4.81 15.97 -5.82
C LYS A 136 -5.89 16.83 -5.18
N LYS A 137 -7.05 16.24 -4.86
CA LYS A 137 -8.21 16.94 -4.28
C LYS A 137 -8.44 16.59 -2.81
N LEU A 138 -7.53 15.83 -2.20
CA LEU A 138 -7.67 15.37 -0.82
C LEU A 138 -7.06 16.38 0.14
N ASN A 139 -7.67 16.51 1.30
CA ASN A 139 -7.28 17.46 2.34
C ASN A 139 -7.16 16.73 3.69
N GLY A 140 -6.43 17.31 4.63
CA GLY A 140 -6.34 16.71 5.98
C GLY A 140 -5.67 15.33 6.02
N ILE A 141 -4.87 14.95 5.00
CA ILE A 141 -4.04 13.74 5.06
C ILE A 141 -3.14 13.82 6.31
N ASN A 142 -3.09 12.73 7.06
CA ASN A 142 -2.31 12.68 8.27
C ASN A 142 -0.81 12.67 7.96
N ARG A 143 -0.04 13.51 8.67
CA ARG A 143 1.42 13.60 8.55
C ARG A 143 2.11 13.62 9.91
N ASP A 144 1.38 13.31 10.98
CA ASP A 144 1.94 13.21 12.33
C ASP A 144 2.75 11.91 12.44
N LYS A 145 4.03 12.04 12.80
CA LYS A 145 4.99 10.93 12.84
C LYS A 145 4.62 9.77 13.76
N SER A 146 3.72 10.02 14.70
CA SER A 146 3.25 9.04 15.67
C SER A 146 1.91 8.39 15.31
N LYS A 147 1.32 8.73 14.17
CA LYS A 147 -0.05 8.35 13.81
C LYS A 147 -0.13 7.60 12.50
N ASN A 148 -1.20 6.81 12.36
CA ASN A 148 -1.50 6.06 11.15
C ASN A 148 -1.47 6.97 9.92
N PHE A 149 -0.79 6.52 8.87
CA PHE A 149 -0.68 7.20 7.59
C PHE A 149 -1.33 6.37 6.49
N LEU A 150 -0.87 5.14 6.28
CA LEU A 150 -1.30 4.29 5.18
C LEU A 150 -1.51 2.85 5.65
N ALA A 151 -2.58 2.21 5.18
CA ALA A 151 -2.80 0.79 5.39
C ALA A 151 -3.16 0.08 4.09
N ILE A 152 -2.68 -1.16 3.95
CA ILE A 152 -3.05 -2.05 2.84
C ILE A 152 -3.92 -3.17 3.39
N LYS A 153 -5.01 -3.46 2.68
CA LYS A 153 -6.03 -4.41 3.07
C LYS A 153 -6.30 -5.41 1.95
N VAL A 154 -6.70 -6.61 2.35
CA VAL A 154 -7.07 -7.74 1.48
C VAL A 154 -8.50 -8.17 1.77
N GLY A 155 -9.13 -8.77 0.76
CA GLY A 155 -10.42 -9.41 0.88
C GLY A 155 -10.29 -10.80 1.49
N LYS A 156 -11.38 -11.27 2.11
CA LYS A 156 -11.45 -12.62 2.68
C LYS A 156 -11.60 -13.73 1.65
N GLU A 157 -11.28 -14.96 2.05
CA GLU A 157 -11.67 -16.24 1.44
C GLU A 157 -11.18 -16.46 0.00
N VAL A 158 -10.08 -15.82 -0.38
CA VAL A 158 -9.37 -16.11 -1.64
C VAL A 158 -7.87 -16.18 -1.40
N ALA A 159 -7.17 -16.93 -2.25
CA ALA A 159 -5.73 -16.96 -2.25
C ALA A 159 -5.16 -15.65 -2.81
N TYR A 160 -4.16 -15.12 -2.12
CA TYR A 160 -3.28 -14.06 -2.59
C TYR A 160 -1.88 -14.65 -2.80
N ASN A 161 -1.26 -14.26 -3.90
CA ASN A 161 0.17 -14.46 -4.16
C ASN A 161 0.70 -13.21 -4.84
N LEU A 162 1.08 -12.22 -4.03
CA LEU A 162 1.49 -10.89 -4.50
C LEU A 162 2.84 -10.51 -3.93
N ASP A 163 3.60 -9.74 -4.72
CA ASP A 163 4.67 -8.88 -4.24
C ASP A 163 4.19 -7.42 -4.32
N ILE A 164 4.38 -6.65 -3.25
CA ILE A 164 4.20 -5.21 -3.21
C ILE A 164 5.55 -4.56 -2.93
N ASP A 165 5.84 -3.47 -3.64
CA ASP A 165 7.11 -2.78 -3.52
C ASP A 165 6.95 -1.27 -3.71
N ASP A 166 7.98 -0.52 -3.32
CA ASP A 166 8.25 0.83 -3.79
C ASP A 166 7.11 1.83 -3.50
N ILE A 167 6.60 1.83 -2.26
CA ILE A 167 5.50 2.70 -1.86
C ILE A 167 6.04 4.13 -1.68
N LYS A 168 5.63 5.05 -2.54
CA LYS A 168 6.20 6.39 -2.66
C LYS A 168 5.14 7.48 -2.61
N VAL A 169 5.51 8.63 -2.03
CA VAL A 169 4.73 9.86 -2.03
C VAL A 169 5.31 10.81 -3.08
N ILE A 170 4.42 11.39 -3.88
CA ILE A 170 4.76 12.37 -4.92
C ILE A 170 4.17 13.72 -4.51
N ALA A 171 5.02 14.74 -4.39
CA ALA A 171 4.59 16.09 -4.02
C ALA A 171 3.81 16.78 -5.16
N ALA A 172 2.89 17.67 -4.81
CA ALA A 172 2.40 18.68 -5.76
C ALA A 172 3.47 19.78 -5.91
N ASN A 173 3.70 20.23 -7.14
CA ASN A 173 4.52 21.42 -7.40
C ASN A 173 3.83 22.69 -6.89
#